data_AF-A0AAV4MI52-F1
#
_entry.id   AF-A0AAV4MI52-F1
#
_cell.length_a   1.000
_cell.length_b   1.000
_cell.length_c   1.000
_cell.angle_alpha   90.00
_cell.angle_beta   90.00
_cell.angle_gamma   90.00
#
_symmetry.space_group_name_H-M   'P 1'
#
loop_
_entity.id
_entity.type
_entity.pdbx_description
1 polymer ?
#
loop_
_entity_poly.entity_id
_entity_poly.type
_entity_poly.pdbx_seq_one_letter_code
_entity_poly.pdbx_strand_id
1 'polypeptide(L)'
;MKNALIDVLRSMATEVFDWYTKHRHFISEDLDVLSSFHWRSDGTIEEIKTAEDLVQRQDADIGSRFKIACYYLLTVDMQRLMEESPYTCEGLFQSILQAVMMSLLARRRAYNSSSNSNFWQKSYCCICGKKDVIQVTQ
;
A
#
# COMPACT_ATOMS: atom_id res chain seq x y z
N MET A 1 -22.03 23.52 20.55
CA MET A 1 -21.92 22.05 20.48
C MET A 1 -22.19 21.48 19.08
N LYS A 2 -23.32 21.79 18.41
CA LYS A 2 -23.60 21.28 17.05
C LYS A 2 -22.48 21.54 16.02
N ASN A 3 -21.91 22.74 15.98
CA ASN A 3 -20.88 23.09 14.99
C ASN A 3 -19.58 22.32 15.20
N ALA A 4 -19.15 22.14 16.45
CA ALA A 4 -17.94 21.37 16.77
C ALA A 4 -18.06 19.89 16.38
N LEU A 5 -19.24 19.27 16.59
CA LEU A 5 -19.51 17.91 16.13
C LEU A 5 -19.45 17.80 14.60
N ILE A 6 -20.03 18.76 13.88
CA ILE A 6 -20.00 18.80 12.42
C ILE A 6 -18.55 18.92 11.91
N ASP A 7 -17.72 19.72 12.56
CA ASP A 7 -16.33 19.91 12.15
C ASP A 7 -15.49 18.64 12.38
N VAL A 8 -15.70 17.93 13.50
CA VAL A 8 -15.06 16.61 13.74
C VAL A 8 -15.49 15.59 12.68
N LEU A 9 -16.79 15.47 12.41
CA LEU A 9 -17.29 14.54 11.40
C LEU A 9 -16.75 14.86 10.00
N ARG A 10 -16.62 16.14 9.65
CA ARG A 10 -16.01 16.56 8.39
C ARG A 10 -14.54 16.15 8.33
N SER A 11 -13.79 16.36 9.41
CA SER A 11 -12.39 15.96 9.48
C SER A 11 -12.21 14.45 9.30
N MET A 12 -13.04 13.65 9.99
CA MET A 12 -13.01 12.19 9.84
C MET A 12 -13.37 11.76 8.42
N ALA A 13 -14.39 12.36 7.82
CA ALA A 13 -14.79 12.05 6.44
C ALA A 13 -13.67 12.36 5.43
N THR A 14 -12.96 13.47 5.61
CA THR A 14 -11.78 13.81 4.79
C THR A 14 -10.67 12.78 4.96
N GLU A 15 -10.36 12.40 6.19
CA GLU A 15 -9.32 11.39 6.48
C GLU A 15 -9.65 10.03 5.84
N VAL A 16 -10.90 9.59 5.93
CA VAL A 16 -11.39 8.38 5.24
C VAL A 16 -11.20 8.50 3.73
N PHE A 17 -11.63 9.63 3.14
CA PHE A 17 -11.55 9.86 1.70
C PHE A 17 -10.09 9.86 1.20
N ASP A 18 -9.20 10.49 1.94
CA ASP A 18 -7.77 10.56 1.61
C ASP A 18 -7.14 9.16 1.70
N TRP A 19 -7.49 8.39 2.72
CA TRP A 19 -7.04 7.02 2.86
C TRP A 19 -7.52 6.15 1.69
N TYR A 20 -8.79 6.21 1.31
CA TYR A 20 -9.30 5.48 0.14
C TYR A 20 -8.58 5.89 -1.14
N THR A 21 -8.40 7.20 -1.37
CA THR A 21 -7.75 7.71 -2.57
C THR A 21 -6.31 7.20 -2.70
N LYS A 22 -5.59 7.10 -1.58
CA LYS A 22 -4.22 6.59 -1.49
C LYS A 22 -4.13 5.08 -1.79
N HIS A 23 -5.16 4.31 -1.45
CA HIS A 23 -5.15 2.85 -1.51
C HIS A 23 -6.07 2.22 -2.56
N ARG A 24 -6.80 3.02 -3.35
CA ARG A 24 -7.76 2.57 -4.39
C ARG A 24 -7.20 1.57 -5.41
N HIS A 25 -5.88 1.51 -5.57
CA HIS A 25 -5.22 0.59 -6.52
C HIS A 25 -4.94 -0.79 -5.92
N PHE A 26 -5.09 -0.93 -4.60
CA PHE A 26 -4.74 -2.13 -3.84
C PHE A 26 -5.94 -2.78 -3.19
N ILE A 27 -7.05 -2.06 -3.03
CA ILE A 27 -8.23 -2.49 -2.28
C ILE A 27 -9.38 -2.65 -3.28
N SER A 28 -10.03 -3.81 -3.24
CA SER A 28 -11.30 -4.01 -3.96
C SER A 28 -12.35 -3.01 -3.48
N GLU A 29 -13.19 -2.52 -4.40
CA GLU A 29 -14.31 -1.62 -4.06
C GLU A 29 -15.31 -2.28 -3.11
N ASP A 30 -15.38 -3.62 -3.12
CA ASP A 30 -16.30 -4.40 -2.29
C ASP A 30 -15.77 -4.66 -0.86
N LEU A 31 -14.51 -4.32 -0.56
CA LEU A 31 -13.95 -4.53 0.77
C LEU A 31 -14.43 -3.44 1.73
N ASP A 32 -15.20 -3.81 2.75
CA ASP A 32 -15.61 -2.90 3.82
C ASP A 32 -14.41 -2.54 4.71
N VAL A 33 -13.62 -1.54 4.34
CA VAL A 33 -12.44 -1.13 5.13
C VAL A 33 -12.79 -0.26 6.33
N LEU A 34 -14.02 0.27 6.42
CA LEU A 34 -14.41 1.17 7.51
C LEU A 34 -14.36 0.47 8.87
N SER A 35 -14.73 -0.82 8.90
CA SER A 35 -14.66 -1.67 10.09
C SER A 35 -13.23 -1.96 10.57
N SER A 36 -12.21 -1.69 9.75
CA SER A 36 -10.80 -1.87 10.10
C SER A 36 -10.08 -0.59 10.50
N PHE A 37 -10.75 0.57 10.48
CA PHE A 37 -10.11 1.83 10.85
C PHE A 37 -9.86 1.94 12.35
N HIS A 38 -8.58 2.00 12.69
CA HIS A 38 -8.12 2.40 14.01
C HIS A 38 -7.98 3.92 14.04
N TRP A 39 -8.66 4.58 14.97
CA TRP A 39 -8.63 6.04 15.09
C TRP A 39 -7.70 6.48 16.21
N ARG A 40 -6.91 7.51 15.94
CA ARG A 40 -6.16 8.24 16.96
C ARG A 40 -7.06 9.26 17.65
N SER A 41 -6.66 9.71 18.83
CA SER A 41 -7.38 10.74 19.60
C SER A 41 -7.45 12.10 18.90
N ASP A 42 -6.58 12.36 17.91
CA ASP A 42 -6.58 13.57 17.10
C ASP A 42 -7.53 13.48 15.88
N GLY A 43 -8.22 12.36 15.70
CA GLY A 43 -9.15 12.16 14.59
C GLY A 43 -8.49 11.72 13.28
N THR A 44 -7.21 11.34 13.31
CA THR A 44 -6.51 10.71 12.16
C THR A 44 -6.61 9.19 12.21
N ILE A 45 -6.42 8.54 11.07
CA ILE A 45 -6.37 7.07 11.00
C ILE A 45 -4.97 6.61 11.42
N GLU A 46 -4.92 5.65 12.35
CA GLU A 46 -3.72 4.89 12.68
C GLU A 46 -3.44 3.88 11.55
N GLU A 47 -2.80 4.40 10.50
CA GLU A 47 -2.65 3.69 9.23
C GLU A 47 -1.98 2.31 9.36
N ILE A 48 -0.96 2.17 10.21
CA ILE A 48 -0.22 0.90 10.36
C ILE A 48 -1.11 -0.16 11.00
N LYS A 49 -1.78 0.15 12.13
CA LYS A 49 -2.70 -0.82 12.78
C LYS A 49 -3.87 -1.18 11.88
N THR A 50 -4.40 -0.18 11.17
CA THR A 50 -5.44 -0.39 10.15
C THR A 50 -4.96 -1.37 9.08
N ALA A 51 -3.73 -1.19 8.58
CA ALA A 51 -3.15 -2.09 7.59
C ALA A 51 -2.92 -3.50 8.15
N GLU A 52 -2.40 -3.62 9.37
CA GLU A 52 -2.22 -4.90 10.05
C GLU A 52 -3.55 -5.68 10.13
N ASP A 53 -4.63 -5.03 10.58
CA ASP A 53 -5.97 -5.64 10.64
C ASP A 53 -6.50 -6.03 9.25
N LEU A 54 -6.36 -5.14 8.26
CA LEU A 54 -6.78 -5.41 6.88
C LEU A 54 -6.07 -6.61 6.27
N VAL A 55 -4.81 -6.84 6.63
CA VAL A 55 -4.03 -7.95 6.10
C VAL A 55 -4.40 -9.29 6.74
N GLN A 56 -5.00 -9.28 7.93
CA GLN A 56 -5.53 -10.50 8.58
C GLN A 56 -6.92 -10.91 8.09
N ARG A 57 -7.63 -10.01 7.40
CA ARG A 57 -9.00 -10.22 6.96
C ARG A 57 -9.13 -11.27 5.86
N GLN A 58 -9.84 -12.35 6.15
CA GLN A 58 -10.02 -13.48 5.23
C GLN A 58 -11.10 -13.22 4.17
N ASP A 59 -11.92 -12.18 4.34
CA ASP A 59 -12.89 -11.71 3.34
C ASP A 59 -12.25 -10.85 2.24
N ALA A 60 -11.03 -10.35 2.45
CA ALA A 60 -10.23 -9.69 1.43
C ALA A 60 -9.46 -10.73 0.59
N ASP A 61 -9.36 -10.50 -0.73
CA ASP A 61 -8.55 -11.38 -1.58
C ASP A 61 -7.06 -11.29 -1.22
N ILE A 62 -6.36 -12.40 -1.42
CA ILE A 62 -4.95 -12.53 -1.06
C ILE A 62 -4.06 -11.50 -1.77
N GLY A 63 -4.42 -11.09 -2.99
CA GLY A 63 -3.69 -10.10 -3.77
C GLY A 63 -3.80 -8.70 -3.15
N SER A 64 -5.01 -8.29 -2.75
CA SER A 64 -5.24 -7.05 -2.01
C SER A 64 -4.50 -7.03 -0.68
N ARG A 65 -4.62 -8.09 0.13
CA ARG A 65 -3.91 -8.20 1.42
C ARG A 65 -2.40 -8.09 1.22
N PHE A 66 -1.85 -8.77 0.22
CA PHE A 66 -0.42 -8.72 -0.05
C PHE A 66 0.05 -7.33 -0.50
N LYS A 67 -0.71 -6.65 -1.37
CA LYS A 67 -0.39 -5.26 -1.78
C LYS A 67 -0.40 -4.30 -0.59
N ILE A 68 -1.35 -4.42 0.34
CA ILE A 68 -1.39 -3.63 1.58
C ILE A 68 -0.15 -3.93 2.43
N ALA A 69 0.17 -5.21 2.64
CA ALA A 69 1.35 -5.62 3.39
C ALA A 69 2.62 -4.99 2.81
N CYS A 70 2.80 -5.04 1.48
CA CYS A 70 3.91 -4.40 0.79
C CYS A 70 3.93 -2.88 0.95
N TYR A 71 2.79 -2.22 0.80
CA TYR A 71 2.69 -0.76 0.93
C TYR A 71 3.14 -0.27 2.31
N TYR A 72 2.76 -1.00 3.36
CA TYR A 72 3.05 -0.69 4.75
C TYR A 72 4.30 -1.38 5.32
N LEU A 73 5.04 -2.11 4.49
CA LEU A 73 6.26 -2.83 4.88
C LEU A 73 6.05 -3.88 6.01
N LEU A 74 4.90 -4.54 6.02
CA LEU A 74 4.56 -5.61 6.97
C LEU A 74 5.24 -6.93 6.59
N THR A 75 6.54 -7.05 6.88
CA THR A 75 7.40 -8.14 6.36
C THR A 75 6.94 -9.55 6.77
N VAL A 76 6.46 -9.72 8.00
CA VAL A 76 5.95 -11.01 8.49
C VAL A 76 4.72 -11.43 7.69
N ASP A 77 3.79 -10.51 7.48
CA ASP A 77 2.60 -10.79 6.69
C ASP A 77 2.90 -11.01 5.22
N MET A 78 3.87 -10.28 4.64
CA MET A 78 4.30 -10.54 3.27
C MET A 78 4.78 -11.98 3.09
N GLN A 79 5.63 -12.47 4.01
CA GLN A 79 6.14 -13.84 3.95
C GLN A 79 5.00 -14.86 4.07
N ARG A 80 4.13 -14.68 5.06
CA ARG A 80 2.96 -15.54 5.27
C ARG A 80 2.04 -15.59 4.05
N LEU A 81 1.69 -14.44 3.49
CA LEU A 81 0.80 -14.36 2.32
C LEU A 81 1.44 -14.94 1.05
N MET A 82 2.77 -14.88 0.92
CA MET A 82 3.48 -15.55 -0.17
C MET A 82 3.37 -17.07 -0.07
N GLU A 83 3.43 -17.62 1.14
CA GLU A 83 3.25 -19.06 1.38
C GLU A 83 1.80 -19.51 1.14
N GLU A 84 0.83 -18.66 1.48
CA GLU A 84 -0.61 -18.89 1.25
C GLU A 84 -1.01 -18.75 -0.24
N SER A 85 -0.21 -18.05 -1.05
CA SER A 85 -0.56 -17.64 -2.41
C SER A 85 -0.14 -18.66 -3.49
N PRO A 86 -1.01 -18.94 -4.48
CA PRO A 86 -0.64 -19.75 -5.65
C PRO A 86 0.22 -18.99 -6.69
N TYR A 87 0.38 -17.66 -6.55
CA TYR A 87 1.14 -16.84 -7.49
C TYR A 87 2.65 -17.02 -7.34
N THR A 88 3.36 -17.07 -8.47
CA THR A 88 4.83 -17.06 -8.49
C THR A 88 5.37 -15.69 -8.08
N CYS A 89 6.55 -15.68 -7.46
CA CYS A 89 7.25 -14.47 -6.98
C CYS A 89 7.36 -13.37 -8.06
N GLU A 90 7.45 -13.76 -9.33
CA GLU A 90 7.60 -12.88 -10.49
C GLU A 90 6.30 -12.09 -10.81
N GLY A 91 5.13 -12.72 -10.74
CA GLY A 91 3.84 -12.05 -10.97
C GLY A 91 3.49 -11.06 -9.86
N LEU A 92 3.81 -11.44 -8.61
CA LEU A 92 3.64 -10.58 -7.44
C LEU A 92 4.61 -9.39 -7.50
N PHE A 93 5.89 -9.62 -7.82
CA PHE A 93 6.89 -8.55 -7.95
C PHE A 93 6.53 -7.52 -9.02
N GLN A 94 6.02 -7.95 -10.19
CA GLN A 94 5.58 -7.02 -11.24
C GLN A 94 4.43 -6.13 -10.76
N SER A 95 3.46 -6.71 -10.04
CA SER A 95 2.32 -5.98 -9.48
C SER A 95 2.73 -5.01 -8.36
N ILE A 96 3.69 -5.40 -7.51
CA ILE A 96 4.25 -4.57 -6.45
C ILE A 96 5.08 -3.43 -7.05
N LEU A 97 5.92 -3.69 -8.04
CA LEU A 97 6.71 -2.65 -8.72
C LEU A 97 5.79 -1.61 -9.34
N GLN A 98 4.71 -2.02 -10.02
CA GLN A 98 3.72 -1.07 -10.54
C GLN A 98 3.03 -0.32 -9.40
N ALA A 99 2.60 -0.99 -8.33
CA ALA A 99 1.96 -0.38 -7.17
C ALA A 99 2.85 0.68 -6.50
N VAL A 100 4.06 0.29 -6.12
CA VAL A 100 5.05 1.14 -5.44
C VAL A 100 5.51 2.25 -6.37
N MET A 101 5.78 1.97 -7.64
CA MET A 101 6.15 3.00 -8.61
C MET A 101 5.00 4.00 -8.82
N MET A 102 3.74 3.55 -8.88
CA MET A 102 2.59 4.45 -9.01
C MET A 102 2.36 5.29 -7.74
N SER A 103 2.56 4.74 -6.55
CA SER A 103 2.52 5.50 -5.30
C SER A 103 3.69 6.48 -5.15
N LEU A 104 4.89 6.10 -5.60
CA LEU A 104 6.06 6.98 -5.65
C LEU A 104 5.89 8.07 -6.72
N LEU A 105 5.29 7.78 -7.87
CA LEU A 105 4.97 8.76 -8.91
C LEU A 105 3.86 9.72 -8.46
N ALA A 106 2.84 9.23 -7.74
CA ALA A 106 1.83 10.08 -7.10
C ALA A 106 2.47 11.02 -6.08
N ARG A 107 3.41 10.52 -5.24
CA ARG A 107 4.24 11.36 -4.35
C ARG A 107 5.17 12.31 -5.13
N ARG A 108 5.70 11.90 -6.29
CA ARG A 108 6.58 12.72 -7.13
C ARG A 108 5.84 13.87 -7.82
N ARG A 109 4.56 13.70 -8.20
CA ARG A 109 3.74 14.81 -8.70
C ARG A 109 3.44 15.87 -7.64
N ALA A 110 3.48 15.52 -6.36
CA ALA A 110 3.39 16.48 -5.26
C ALA A 110 4.73 17.20 -4.95
N TYR A 111 5.88 16.68 -5.42
CA TYR A 111 7.21 17.19 -5.08
C TYR A 111 7.98 17.83 -6.24
N ASN A 112 7.77 17.42 -7.50
CA ASN A 112 8.62 17.83 -8.63
C ASN A 112 8.02 18.97 -9.47
N SER A 113 7.86 20.13 -8.86
CA SER A 113 8.12 21.42 -9.52
C SER A 113 9.63 21.75 -9.62
N SER A 114 10.52 20.79 -9.33
CA SER A 114 11.97 20.98 -9.53
C SER A 114 12.75 19.67 -9.69
N SER A 115 13.49 19.63 -10.79
CA SER A 115 14.74 18.87 -11.05
C SER A 115 14.71 17.39 -11.49
N ASN A 116 15.42 17.22 -12.61
CA ASN A 116 15.92 16.01 -13.24
C ASN A 116 16.94 15.27 -12.37
N SER A 117 16.92 13.94 -12.43
CA SER A 117 18.15 13.14 -12.56
C SER A 117 17.85 11.70 -12.97
N ASN A 118 18.70 11.20 -13.87
CA ASN A 118 18.75 9.82 -14.34
C ASN A 118 19.31 8.93 -13.23
N PHE A 119 18.66 7.80 -12.92
CA PHE A 119 19.15 6.83 -11.95
C PHE A 119 19.23 5.44 -12.61
N TRP A 120 20.46 4.97 -12.82
CA TRP A 120 20.73 3.58 -13.19
C TRP A 120 20.57 2.70 -11.95
N GLN A 121 19.72 1.68 -12.00
CA GLN A 121 19.55 0.75 -10.88
C GLN A 121 19.86 -0.68 -11.32
N LYS A 122 20.97 -1.21 -10.80
CA LYS A 122 21.12 -2.66 -10.62
C LYS A 122 20.08 -3.09 -9.58
N SER A 123 19.02 -3.75 -10.02
CA SER A 123 17.98 -4.29 -9.16
C SER A 123 18.44 -5.61 -8.54
N TYR A 124 18.68 -5.60 -7.24
CA TYR A 124 18.76 -6.82 -6.45
C TYR A 124 17.34 -7.24 -6.05
N CYS A 125 16.98 -8.51 -6.26
CA CYS A 125 15.78 -9.07 -5.66
C CYS A 125 16.03 -9.26 -4.15
N CYS A 126 15.63 -8.28 -3.35
CA CYS A 126 15.74 -8.34 -1.88
C CYS A 126 14.87 -9.44 -1.25
N ILE A 127 14.05 -10.14 -2.05
CA ILE A 127 12.98 -11.03 -1.61
C ILE A 127 13.44 -12.49 -1.56
N CYS A 128 14.37 -12.92 -2.42
CA CYS A 128 14.81 -14.33 -2.49
C CYS A 128 16.31 -14.56 -2.29
N GLY A 129 17.13 -13.51 -2.15
CA GLY A 129 18.58 -13.62 -1.96
C GLY A 129 19.35 -14.22 -3.15
N LYS A 130 18.69 -14.51 -4.29
CA LYS A 130 19.34 -15.01 -5.49
C LYS A 130 19.81 -13.87 -6.37
N LYS A 131 21.07 -13.98 -6.84
CA LYS A 131 21.65 -13.10 -7.85
C LYS A 131 21.16 -13.53 -9.23
N ASP A 132 20.17 -12.85 -9.77
CA ASP A 132 19.87 -12.97 -11.19
C ASP A 132 20.57 -11.83 -11.95
N VAL A 133 21.54 -12.23 -12.78
CA VAL A 133 22.20 -11.33 -13.73
C VAL A 133 21.25 -11.16 -14.90
N ILE A 134 20.52 -10.05 -14.94
CA ILE A 134 19.73 -9.67 -16.11
C ILE A 134 20.69 -9.07 -17.14
N GLN A 135 21.00 -9.80 -18.21
CA GLN A 135 21.51 -9.19 -19.43
C GLN A 135 20.32 -8.62 -20.20
N VAL A 136 20.24 -7.29 -20.25
CA VAL A 136 19.34 -6.59 -21.15
C VAL A 136 20.06 -6.44 -22.48
N THR A 137 19.69 -7.25 -23.48
CA THR A 137 20.09 -7.00 -24.87
C THR A 137 19.34 -5.79 -25.42
N GLN A 138 20.08 -4.94 -26.11
CA GLN A 138 19.66 -3.67 -26.74
C GLN A 138 18.52 -3.84 -27.75
#